data_AF-A0A2S6UP05-F1
#
_entry.id   AF-A0A2S6UP05-F1
#
_cell.length_a   1.000
_cell.length_b   1.000
_cell.length_c   1.000
_cell.angle_alpha   90.00
_cell.angle_beta   90.00
_cell.angle_gamma   90.00
#
_symmetry.space_group_name_H-M   'P 1'
#
loop_
_entity.id
_entity.type
_entity.pdbx_description
1 polymer ?
#
loop_
_entity_poly.entity_id
_entity_poly.type
_entity_poly.pdbx_seq_one_letter_code
_entity_poly.pdbx_strand_id
1 'polypeptide(L)'
;MRVIDKKPKVTRRSVLGAGTASLVAFTVMPNGTIVGAGKAWAASAKGLTADTFATLVQMARDIYPHDKIADKYYAKVVAGFDDAAAKDKADKSAFEEGVAALNSAAMRKHKVPYGEVAWESERVEILRKMEKDPFFQRVRGALVGGLYGNPDVWPTFGYEGPSASKGGYINRGFDDIDWL
;
A
#
# COMPACT_ATOMS: atom_id res chain seq x y z
N MET A 1 -16.12 8.35 -36.75
CA MET A 1 -15.25 8.31 -35.56
C MET A 1 -16.11 8.67 -34.36
N ARG A 2 -16.36 7.75 -33.42
CA ARG A 2 -17.19 8.06 -32.23
C ARG A 2 -16.36 8.90 -31.27
N VAL A 3 -16.79 10.13 -31.02
CA VAL A 3 -16.21 11.00 -30.00
C VAL A 3 -16.61 10.43 -28.63
N ILE A 4 -15.67 9.84 -27.91
CA ILE A 4 -15.89 9.39 -26.54
C ILE A 4 -15.75 10.62 -25.65
N ASP A 5 -16.84 10.99 -24.98
CA ASP A 5 -16.89 12.12 -24.06
C ASP A 5 -16.04 11.79 -22.81
N LYS A 6 -14.83 12.36 -22.73
CA LYS A 6 -13.82 12.09 -21.67
C LYS A 6 -14.14 12.80 -20.35
N LYS A 7 -15.23 13.56 -20.24
CA LYS A 7 -15.56 14.32 -19.02
C LYS A 7 -16.01 13.37 -17.90
N PRO A 8 -15.33 13.35 -16.74
CA PRO A 8 -15.74 12.51 -15.63
C PRO A 8 -17.14 12.93 -15.15
N LYS A 9 -18.11 12.03 -15.24
CA LYS A 9 -19.47 12.28 -14.74
C LYS A 9 -19.46 12.21 -13.22
N VAL A 10 -19.43 13.37 -12.58
CA VAL A 10 -19.53 13.49 -11.13
C VAL A 10 -20.93 13.03 -10.71
N THR A 11 -21.00 11.93 -9.98
CA THR A 11 -22.24 11.39 -9.41
C THR A 11 -22.23 11.59 -7.90
N ARG A 12 -23.40 11.60 -7.25
CA ARG A 12 -23.47 11.66 -5.78
C ARG A 12 -22.63 10.57 -5.11
N ARG A 13 -22.52 9.39 -5.73
CA ARG A 13 -21.66 8.28 -5.29
C ARG A 13 -20.17 8.60 -5.45
N SER A 14 -19.75 9.29 -6.51
CA SER A 14 -18.35 9.69 -6.66
C SER A 14 -17.95 10.80 -5.68
N VAL A 15 -18.91 11.66 -5.27
CA VAL A 15 -18.68 12.70 -4.25
C VAL A 15 -18.63 12.10 -2.84
N LEU A 16 -19.53 11.17 -2.52
CA LEU A 16 -19.51 10.46 -1.22
C LEU A 16 -18.33 9.47 -1.11
N GLY A 17 -17.85 8.91 -2.23
CA GLY A 17 -16.66 8.07 -2.26
C GLY A 17 -15.33 8.85 -2.21
N ALA A 18 -15.35 10.16 -2.49
CA ALA A 18 -14.16 11.01 -2.42
C ALA A 18 -13.87 11.55 -1.01
N GLY A 19 -14.79 11.35 -0.06
CA GLY A 19 -14.66 11.73 1.35
C GLY A 19 -14.43 10.51 2.25
N THR A 20 -13.41 9.70 1.98
CA THR A 20 -13.02 8.61 2.87
C THR A 20 -11.85 9.06 3.73
N ALA A 21 -12.12 9.32 5.02
CA ALA A 21 -11.10 9.43 6.05
C ALA A 21 -10.14 8.23 5.95
N SER A 22 -8.84 8.50 5.79
CA SER A 22 -7.77 7.52 5.61
C SER A 22 -7.42 6.79 6.92
N LEU A 23 -8.41 6.09 7.46
CA LEU A 23 -8.18 4.89 8.25
C LEU A 23 -8.21 3.73 7.28
N VAL A 24 -7.07 3.05 7.08
CA VAL A 24 -7.10 1.76 6.39
C VAL A 24 -7.71 0.78 7.39
N ALA A 25 -9.04 0.74 7.42
CA ALA A 25 -9.79 -0.09 8.36
C ALA A 25 -9.79 -1.54 7.86
N PHE A 26 -8.69 -2.25 8.06
CA PHE A 26 -8.71 -3.71 8.03
C PHE A 26 -9.14 -4.26 9.39
N THR A 27 -9.76 -5.42 9.37
CA THR A 27 -10.11 -6.19 10.56
C THR A 27 -9.36 -7.51 10.54
N VAL A 28 -8.65 -7.81 11.61
CA VAL A 28 -8.08 -9.14 11.84
C VAL A 28 -9.17 -9.98 12.53
N MET A 29 -9.63 -11.01 11.83
CA MET A 29 -10.66 -11.92 12.32
C MET A 29 -10.05 -12.91 13.33
N PRO A 30 -10.86 -13.51 14.23
CA PRO A 30 -10.36 -14.48 15.22
C PRO A 30 -9.65 -15.71 14.61
N ASN A 31 -9.94 -16.02 13.35
CA ASN A 31 -9.28 -17.09 12.60
C ASN A 31 -7.97 -16.64 11.91
N GLY A 32 -7.49 -15.42 12.18
CA GLY A 32 -6.26 -14.86 11.61
C GLY A 32 -6.39 -14.27 10.20
N THR A 33 -7.60 -14.25 9.61
CA THR A 33 -7.82 -13.61 8.31
C THR A 33 -7.84 -12.09 8.46
N ILE A 34 -7.02 -11.38 7.69
CA ILE A 34 -7.07 -9.93 7.54
C ILE A 34 -8.06 -9.58 6.44
N VAL A 35 -9.10 -8.80 6.75
CA VAL A 35 -10.11 -8.35 5.80
C VAL A 35 -9.99 -6.85 5.64
N GLY A 36 -9.78 -6.40 4.40
CA GLY A 36 -9.69 -4.96 4.08
C GLY A 36 -11.01 -4.22 4.22
N ALA A 37 -10.92 -2.89 4.30
CA ALA A 37 -12.08 -2.01 4.36
C ALA A 37 -13.09 -2.33 3.24
N GLY A 38 -14.38 -2.38 3.59
CA GLY A 38 -15.45 -2.70 2.66
C GLY A 38 -15.44 -4.15 2.12
N LYS A 39 -14.65 -5.06 2.72
CA LYS A 39 -14.45 -6.45 2.26
C LYS A 39 -13.89 -6.54 0.84
N ALA A 40 -13.18 -5.51 0.37
CA ALA A 40 -12.65 -5.44 -1.00
C ALA A 40 -11.52 -6.44 -1.27
N TRP A 41 -10.88 -6.94 -0.21
CA TRP A 41 -9.85 -7.97 -0.27
C TRP A 41 -9.73 -8.69 1.08
N ALA A 42 -9.11 -9.85 1.07
CA ALA A 42 -8.72 -10.59 2.26
C ALA A 42 -7.36 -11.25 2.06
N ALA A 43 -6.61 -11.42 3.14
CA ALA A 43 -5.34 -12.14 3.17
C ALA A 43 -5.24 -12.96 4.46
N SER A 44 -4.43 -14.02 4.42
CA SER A 44 -4.05 -14.78 5.60
C SER A 44 -2.54 -14.87 5.63
N ALA A 45 -1.95 -14.51 6.77
CA ALA A 45 -0.50 -14.61 6.96
C ALA A 45 -0.09 -16.08 7.11
N LYS A 46 1.06 -16.44 6.53
CA LYS A 46 1.65 -17.78 6.56
C LYS A 46 2.87 -17.81 7.48
N GLY A 47 3.77 -16.84 7.32
CA GLY A 47 5.03 -16.74 8.03
C GLY A 47 4.98 -15.74 9.19
N LEU A 48 4.32 -14.60 8.96
CA LEU A 48 4.14 -13.52 9.92
C LEU A 48 2.88 -13.72 10.77
N THR A 49 2.78 -12.97 11.87
CA THR A 49 1.52 -12.81 12.59
C THR A 49 0.53 -11.99 11.77
N ALA A 50 -0.77 -12.21 11.98
CA ALA A 50 -1.81 -11.45 11.28
C ALA A 50 -1.74 -9.94 11.59
N ASP A 51 -1.39 -9.58 12.83
CA ASP A 51 -1.23 -8.19 13.26
C ASP A 51 -0.01 -7.53 12.62
N THR A 52 1.10 -8.25 12.50
CA THR A 52 2.29 -7.77 11.78
C THR A 52 1.99 -7.57 10.30
N PHE A 53 1.29 -8.51 9.67
CA PHE A 53 0.84 -8.36 8.29
C PHE A 53 -0.04 -7.10 8.12
N ALA A 54 -1.07 -6.95 8.96
CA ALA A 54 -1.97 -5.80 8.91
C ALA A 54 -1.21 -4.47 9.11
N THR A 55 -0.31 -4.43 10.09
CA THR A 55 0.52 -3.24 10.37
C THR A 55 1.44 -2.90 9.21
N LEU A 56 2.02 -3.90 8.53
CA LEU A 56 2.83 -3.69 7.33
C LEU A 56 2.01 -3.15 6.17
N VAL A 57 0.74 -3.55 6.02
CA VAL A 57 -0.14 -2.96 5.00
C VAL A 57 -0.44 -1.49 5.33
N GLN A 58 -0.72 -1.15 6.60
CA GLN A 58 -0.89 0.25 7.04
C GLN A 58 0.36 1.07 6.73
N MET A 59 1.52 0.58 7.18
CA MET A 59 2.82 1.22 6.95
C MET A 59 3.09 1.42 5.47
N ALA A 60 2.81 0.41 4.64
CA ALA A 60 3.00 0.51 3.21
C ALA A 60 2.15 1.60 2.57
N ARG A 61 0.91 1.78 3.05
CA ARG A 61 0.02 2.86 2.65
C ARG A 61 0.51 4.23 3.06
N ASP A 62 0.98 4.38 4.29
CA ASP A 62 1.48 5.66 4.79
C ASP A 62 2.82 6.06 4.12
N ILE A 63 3.64 5.09 3.66
CA ILE A 63 4.88 5.38 2.92
C ILE A 63 4.60 5.88 1.50
N TYR A 64 3.62 5.29 0.80
CA TYR A 64 3.20 5.69 -0.55
C TYR A 64 1.67 5.89 -0.57
N PRO A 65 1.16 7.04 -0.11
CA PRO A 65 -0.28 7.27 0.05
C PRO A 65 -0.93 7.60 -1.29
N HIS A 66 -1.43 6.56 -1.97
CA HIS A 66 -2.12 6.70 -3.26
C HIS A 66 -3.62 6.46 -3.11
N ASP A 67 -4.42 7.52 -3.23
CA ASP A 67 -5.89 7.45 -3.14
C ASP A 67 -6.53 6.57 -4.22
N LYS A 68 -5.93 6.53 -5.42
CA LYS A 68 -6.47 5.82 -6.58
C LYS A 68 -6.04 4.35 -6.67
N ILE A 69 -5.10 3.92 -5.85
CA ILE A 69 -4.63 2.53 -5.83
C ILE A 69 -5.42 1.80 -4.75
N ALA A 70 -5.83 0.55 -4.99
CA ALA A 70 -6.54 -0.26 -4.00
C ALA A 70 -5.58 -0.99 -3.04
N ASP A 71 -6.02 -1.22 -1.80
CA ASP A 71 -5.16 -1.79 -0.74
C ASP A 71 -4.64 -3.18 -1.07
N LYS A 72 -5.39 -3.95 -1.88
CA LYS A 72 -4.98 -5.28 -2.35
C LYS A 72 -3.60 -5.28 -3.01
N TYR A 73 -3.19 -4.17 -3.63
CA TYR A 73 -1.87 -4.05 -4.25
C TYR A 73 -0.76 -3.91 -3.20
N TYR A 74 -1.03 -3.24 -2.08
CA TYR A 74 -0.11 -3.14 -0.95
C TYR A 74 -0.05 -4.47 -0.20
N ALA A 75 -1.20 -5.10 0.05
CA ALA A 75 -1.28 -6.44 0.62
C ALA A 75 -0.53 -7.48 -0.21
N LYS A 76 -0.53 -7.36 -1.54
CA LYS A 76 0.26 -8.22 -2.42
C LYS A 76 1.77 -8.06 -2.22
N VAL A 77 2.26 -6.83 -1.98
CA VAL A 77 3.67 -6.62 -1.63
C VAL A 77 3.99 -7.22 -0.26
N VAL A 78 3.11 -7.01 0.73
CA VAL A 78 3.28 -7.58 2.08
C VAL A 78 3.22 -9.11 2.07
N ALA A 79 2.42 -9.72 1.20
CA ALA A 79 2.42 -11.17 0.99
C ALA A 79 3.81 -11.69 0.53
N GLY A 80 4.59 -10.88 -0.19
CA GLY A 80 5.98 -11.21 -0.51
C GLY A 80 6.89 -11.25 0.72
N PHE A 81 6.68 -10.34 1.70
CA PHE A 81 7.38 -10.38 2.98
C PHE A 81 6.96 -11.58 3.82
N ASP A 82 5.67 -11.90 3.82
CA ASP A 82 5.12 -13.05 4.51
C ASP A 82 5.65 -14.38 3.95
N ASP A 83 5.73 -14.51 2.62
CA ASP A 83 6.33 -15.66 1.97
C ASP A 83 7.84 -15.78 2.25
N ALA A 84 8.56 -14.66 2.42
CA ALA A 84 9.96 -14.66 2.82
C ALA A 84 10.12 -15.10 4.29
N ALA A 85 9.31 -14.55 5.19
CA ALA A 85 9.26 -14.92 6.60
C ALA A 85 8.85 -16.39 6.83
N ALA A 86 8.04 -16.96 5.95
CA ALA A 86 7.67 -18.38 5.99
C ALA A 86 8.86 -19.30 5.65
N LYS A 87 9.84 -18.81 4.89
CA LYS A 87 11.01 -19.58 4.43
C LYS A 87 12.25 -19.35 5.28
N ASP A 88 12.41 -18.17 5.85
CA ASP A 88 13.59 -17.79 6.62
C ASP A 88 13.21 -17.15 7.98
N LYS A 89 13.82 -17.68 9.04
CA LYS A 89 13.64 -17.18 10.41
C LYS A 89 14.25 -15.80 10.60
N ALA A 90 15.34 -15.47 9.91
CA ALA A 90 15.96 -14.16 10.01
C ALA A 90 15.04 -13.09 9.41
N ASP A 91 14.44 -13.36 8.26
CA ASP A 91 13.42 -12.48 7.67
C ASP A 91 12.20 -12.34 8.57
N LYS A 92 11.70 -13.44 9.14
CA LYS A 92 10.59 -13.38 10.10
C LYS A 92 10.91 -12.48 11.29
N SER A 93 12.05 -12.70 11.95
CA SER A 93 12.47 -11.88 13.10
C SER A 93 12.63 -10.41 12.70
N ALA A 94 13.25 -10.11 11.56
CA ALA A 94 13.43 -8.74 11.09
C ALA A 94 12.10 -7.98 10.89
N PHE A 95 11.07 -8.63 10.34
CA PHE A 95 9.77 -7.99 10.14
C PHE A 95 8.96 -7.89 11.44
N GLU A 96 8.93 -8.93 12.27
CA GLU A 96 8.20 -8.93 13.55
C GLU A 96 8.82 -7.91 14.54
N GLU A 97 10.15 -7.87 14.65
CA GLU A 97 10.84 -6.90 15.51
C GLU A 97 10.70 -5.47 15.00
N GLY A 98 10.75 -5.27 13.68
CA GLY A 98 10.51 -3.97 13.06
C GLY A 98 9.11 -3.43 13.36
N VAL A 99 8.09 -4.28 13.23
CA VAL A 99 6.71 -3.93 13.60
C VAL A 99 6.56 -3.72 15.12
N ALA A 100 7.20 -4.53 15.95
CA ALA A 100 7.18 -4.34 17.40
C ALA A 100 7.80 -2.98 17.80
N ALA A 101 8.90 -2.57 17.15
CA ALA A 101 9.53 -1.27 17.35
C ALA A 101 8.62 -0.12 16.90
N LEU A 102 7.97 -0.26 15.74
CA LEU A 102 6.99 0.69 15.23
C LEU A 102 5.79 0.86 16.18
N ASN A 103 5.20 -0.25 16.62
CA ASN A 103 4.11 -0.25 17.59
C ASN A 103 4.55 0.35 18.93
N SER A 104 5.77 0.08 19.38
CA SER A 104 6.31 0.69 20.60
C SER A 104 6.47 2.20 20.47
N ALA A 105 6.89 2.70 19.30
CA ALA A 105 6.98 4.13 19.02
C ALA A 105 5.59 4.80 19.03
N ALA A 106 4.59 4.15 18.44
CA ALA A 106 3.21 4.59 18.49
C ALA A 106 2.66 4.59 19.92
N MET A 107 2.84 3.50 20.67
CA MET A 107 2.40 3.36 22.06
C MET A 107 2.99 4.43 22.97
N ARG A 108 4.28 4.77 22.82
CA ARG A 108 4.90 5.83 23.63
C ARG A 108 4.18 7.17 23.47
N LYS A 109 3.82 7.52 22.24
CA LYS A 109 3.28 8.83 21.88
C LYS A 109 1.76 8.93 21.91
N HIS A 110 1.05 7.91 21.42
CA HIS A 110 -0.40 7.91 21.21
C HIS A 110 -1.16 6.89 22.06
N LYS A 111 -0.46 6.05 22.85
CA LYS A 111 -1.05 5.02 23.74
C LYS A 111 -1.86 3.93 23.02
N VAL A 112 -1.69 3.83 21.71
CA VAL A 112 -2.28 2.80 20.84
C VAL A 112 -1.20 2.24 19.90
N PRO A 113 -1.34 1.00 19.39
CA PRO A 113 -0.44 0.47 18.38
C PRO A 113 -0.51 1.29 17.08
N TYR A 114 0.49 1.15 16.22
CA TYR A 114 0.65 2.00 15.03
C TYR A 114 -0.58 1.98 14.10
N GLY A 115 -1.15 0.79 13.87
CA GLY A 115 -2.35 0.63 13.05
C GLY A 115 -3.61 1.30 13.60
N GLU A 116 -3.65 1.60 14.90
CA GLU A 116 -4.78 2.23 15.57
C GLU A 116 -4.62 3.75 15.77
N VAL A 117 -3.46 4.31 15.40
CA VAL A 117 -3.27 5.78 15.40
C VAL A 117 -4.19 6.39 14.35
N ALA A 118 -5.13 7.22 14.81
CA ALA A 118 -6.26 7.67 14.02
C ALA A 118 -5.86 8.51 12.80
N TRP A 119 -4.94 9.46 12.98
CA TRP A 119 -4.57 10.41 11.94
C TRP A 119 -3.33 9.95 11.18
N GLU A 120 -3.42 9.99 9.84
CA GLU A 120 -2.31 9.67 8.96
C GLU A 120 -1.09 10.55 9.23
N SER A 121 -1.29 11.85 9.47
CA SER A 121 -0.20 12.77 9.80
C SER A 121 0.59 12.36 11.05
N GLU A 122 -0.09 11.80 12.05
CA GLU A 122 0.53 11.28 13.28
C GLU A 122 1.32 10.00 13.00
N ARG A 123 0.76 9.08 12.20
CA ARG A 123 1.48 7.88 11.72
C ARG A 123 2.73 8.24 10.93
N VAL A 124 2.62 9.20 10.02
CA VAL A 124 3.75 9.71 9.22
C VAL A 124 4.83 10.29 10.12
N GLU A 125 4.49 11.03 11.19
CA GLU A 125 5.50 11.55 12.12
C GLU A 125 6.27 10.43 12.84
N ILE A 126 5.61 9.31 13.16
CA ILE A 126 6.27 8.13 13.73
C ILE A 126 7.23 7.53 12.70
N LEU A 127 6.77 7.34 11.46
CA LEU A 127 7.58 6.80 10.36
C LEU A 127 8.81 7.66 10.07
N ARG A 128 8.68 8.99 10.10
CA ARG A 128 9.80 9.92 9.88
C ARG A 128 10.92 9.73 10.90
N LYS A 129 10.61 9.36 12.14
CA LYS A 129 11.62 9.13 13.18
C LYS A 129 12.44 7.86 12.95
N MET A 130 11.90 6.89 12.21
CA MET A 130 12.57 5.64 11.85
C MET A 130 12.96 5.56 10.37
N GLU A 131 12.93 6.67 9.64
CA GLU A 131 13.12 6.65 8.18
C GLU A 131 14.50 6.11 7.78
N LYS A 132 15.51 6.19 8.65
CA LYS A 132 16.86 5.67 8.42
C LYS A 132 17.04 4.21 8.84
N ASP A 133 16.04 3.63 9.51
CA ASP A 133 16.14 2.28 10.03
C ASP A 133 16.13 1.27 8.88
N PRO A 134 16.94 0.20 8.95
CA PRO A 134 16.99 -0.83 7.91
C PRO A 134 15.63 -1.46 7.60
N PHE A 135 14.80 -1.65 8.64
CA PHE A 135 13.43 -2.14 8.49
C PHE A 135 12.58 -1.21 7.60
N PHE A 136 12.58 0.10 7.90
CA PHE A 136 11.85 1.09 7.11
C PHE A 136 12.33 1.11 5.66
N GLN A 137 13.66 1.15 5.46
CA GLN A 137 14.26 1.17 4.12
C GLN A 137 13.94 -0.10 3.33
N ARG A 138 13.93 -1.27 3.98
CA ARG A 138 13.54 -2.53 3.35
C ARG A 138 12.10 -2.50 2.85
N VAL A 139 11.15 -2.07 3.69
CA VAL A 139 9.73 -1.95 3.31
C VAL A 139 9.56 -0.92 2.19
N ARG A 140 10.14 0.28 2.35
CA ARG A 140 10.08 1.37 1.34
C ARG A 140 10.64 0.92 -0.01
N GLY A 141 11.81 0.28 -0.02
CA GLY A 141 12.47 -0.16 -1.24
C GLY A 141 11.67 -1.22 -1.99
N ALA A 142 11.15 -2.21 -1.27
CA ALA A 142 10.32 -3.26 -1.86
C ALA A 142 9.01 -2.73 -2.45
N LEU A 143 8.42 -1.69 -1.86
CA LEU A 143 7.20 -1.05 -2.39
C LEU A 143 7.45 -0.36 -3.73
N VAL A 144 8.66 0.16 -3.99
CA VAL A 144 8.97 0.77 -5.30
C VAL A 144 8.79 -0.26 -6.42
N GLY A 145 9.41 -1.44 -6.27
CA GLY A 145 9.27 -2.52 -7.25
C GLY A 145 7.88 -3.15 -7.23
N GLY A 146 7.31 -3.36 -6.04
CA GLY A 146 6.04 -4.06 -5.88
C GLY A 146 4.82 -3.28 -6.36
N LEU A 147 4.79 -1.96 -6.16
CA LEU A 147 3.68 -1.11 -6.63
C LEU A 147 3.90 -0.64 -8.06
N TYR A 148 5.03 0.04 -8.33
CA TYR A 148 5.26 0.67 -9.64
C TYR A 148 5.72 -0.34 -10.70
N GLY A 149 6.23 -1.51 -10.30
CA GLY A 149 6.51 -2.61 -11.22
C GLY A 149 5.28 -3.46 -11.56
N ASN A 150 4.11 -3.18 -10.98
CA ASN A 150 2.90 -3.97 -11.21
C ASN A 150 2.08 -3.46 -12.41
N PRO A 151 1.94 -4.25 -13.49
CA PRO A 151 1.17 -3.86 -14.68
C PRO A 151 -0.28 -3.50 -14.41
N ASP A 152 -0.89 -4.07 -13.37
CA ASP A 152 -2.29 -3.80 -13.01
C ASP A 152 -2.48 -2.36 -12.48
N VAL A 153 -1.41 -1.70 -12.04
CA VAL A 153 -1.45 -0.36 -11.44
C VAL A 153 -1.07 0.72 -12.46
N TRP A 154 -0.30 0.37 -13.50
CA TRP A 154 0.17 1.30 -14.52
C TRP A 154 -0.91 2.19 -15.17
N PRO A 155 -2.12 1.69 -15.49
CA PRO A 155 -3.17 2.54 -16.05
C PRO A 155 -3.57 3.70 -15.13
N THR A 156 -3.47 3.51 -13.80
CA THR A 156 -3.77 4.56 -12.81
C THR A 156 -2.77 5.72 -12.89
N PHE A 157 -1.55 5.45 -13.33
CA PHE A 157 -0.49 6.44 -13.50
C PHE A 157 -0.41 7.00 -14.92
N GLY A 158 -1.28 6.56 -15.84
CA GLY A 158 -1.17 6.89 -17.26
C GLY A 158 0.03 6.23 -17.95
N TYR A 159 0.62 5.19 -17.35
CA TYR A 159 1.73 4.47 -17.97
C TYR A 159 1.21 3.35 -18.87
N GLU A 160 1.55 3.38 -20.16
CA GLU A 160 1.06 2.42 -21.14
C GLU A 160 1.82 1.07 -21.18
N GLY A 161 2.76 0.91 -20.26
CA GLY A 161 3.67 -0.24 -20.22
C GLY A 161 4.80 -0.17 -21.24
N PRO A 162 5.79 -1.08 -21.13
CA PRO A 162 7.03 -1.02 -21.91
C PRO A 162 6.81 -0.86 -23.43
N SER A 163 7.58 0.05 -24.03
CA SER A 163 7.50 0.38 -25.46
C SER A 163 8.77 0.07 -26.25
N ALA A 164 9.88 -0.30 -25.59
CA ALA A 164 11.16 -0.55 -26.27
C ALA A 164 11.04 -1.61 -27.38
N SER A 165 10.37 -2.73 -27.10
CA SER A 165 10.08 -3.78 -28.09
C SER A 165 9.00 -3.40 -29.10
N LYS A 166 8.35 -2.24 -28.92
CA LYS A 166 7.24 -1.72 -29.74
C LYS A 166 7.64 -0.49 -30.55
N GLY A 167 8.93 -0.18 -30.68
CA GLY A 167 9.43 0.98 -31.42
C GLY A 167 9.33 2.33 -30.69
N GLY A 168 9.16 2.32 -29.37
CA GLY A 168 9.08 3.52 -28.53
C GLY A 168 7.66 4.09 -28.37
N TYR A 169 7.55 5.24 -27.71
CA TYR A 169 6.27 5.90 -27.42
C TYR A 169 5.83 6.91 -28.49
N ILE A 170 6.69 7.25 -29.47
CA ILE A 170 6.39 8.29 -30.50
C ILE A 170 5.01 8.09 -31.15
N ASN A 171 4.61 6.84 -31.40
CA ASN A 171 3.29 6.50 -31.98
C ASN A 171 2.40 5.68 -31.02
N ARG A 172 2.68 5.70 -29.72
CA ARG A 172 1.96 4.97 -28.67
C ARG A 172 1.89 5.82 -27.41
N GLY A 173 1.03 6.83 -27.40
CA GLY A 173 0.70 7.59 -26.21
C GLY A 173 1.78 8.48 -25.60
N PHE A 174 2.85 8.81 -26.35
CA PHE A 174 3.74 9.92 -25.98
C PHE A 174 2.97 11.23 -25.73
N ASP A 175 1.93 11.48 -26.54
CA ASP A 175 1.07 12.67 -26.45
C ASP A 175 -0.26 12.42 -25.68
N ASP A 176 -0.46 11.24 -25.10
CA ASP A 176 -1.72 10.90 -24.39
C ASP A 176 -1.75 11.40 -22.93
N ILE A 177 -0.74 12.17 -22.51
CA ILE A 177 -0.52 12.57 -21.12
C ILE A 177 -1.08 13.99 -20.88
N ASP A 178 -2.17 14.08 -20.11
CA ASP A 178 -2.92 15.34 -19.89
C ASP A 178 -2.22 16.37 -18.96
N TRP A 179 -1.00 16.10 -18.47
CA TRP A 179 -0.33 16.90 -17.42
C TRP A 179 1.04 17.48 -17.79
N LEU A 180 1.48 17.29 -19.04
CA LEU A 180 2.58 18.05 -19.66
C LEU A 180 2.02 19.27 -20.40
#